data_AF-A0A369NXQ3-F1
#
_entry.id   AF-A0A369NXQ3-F1
#
_cell.length_a   1.000
_cell.length_b   1.000
_cell.length_c   1.000
_cell.angle_alpha   90.00
_cell.angle_beta   90.00
_cell.angle_gamma   90.00
#
_symmetry.space_group_name_H-M   'P 1'
#
loop_
_entity.id
_entity.type
_entity.pdbx_description
1 polymer ?
#
loop_
_entity_poly.entity_id
_entity_poly.type
_entity_poly.pdbx_seq_one_letter_code
_entity_poly.pdbx_strand_id
1 'polypeptide(L)'
;MKFLYEAILTPWSGGWEAEFPDLGICTQGDTLFDAAFMAQDLLTLWISQALREGRPLPEPRMDHPAPANGKAIAVAVECDADTPSLTTMTVQEAADILDVSTSRIHAMIRDGILRTEKVGSARLVSADDVIDYFNSPRTAGRPKKVATA
;
A
#
# COMPACT_ATOMS: atom_id res chain seq x y z
N MET A 1 7.50 17.13 -1.12
CA MET A 1 6.99 18.09 -0.10
C MET A 1 7.22 17.51 1.29
N LYS A 2 7.27 18.31 2.37
CA LYS A 2 7.48 17.80 3.74
C LYS A 2 6.20 17.90 4.56
N PHE A 3 5.89 16.85 5.30
CA PHE A 3 4.70 16.76 6.15
C PHE A 3 5.08 16.22 7.52
N LEU A 4 4.31 16.60 8.54
CA LEU A 4 4.52 16.21 9.93
C LEU A 4 3.17 15.93 10.58
N TYR A 5 2.98 14.72 11.10
CA TYR A 5 1.78 14.33 11.85
C TYR A 5 2.18 13.64 13.15
N GLU A 6 1.36 13.80 14.19
CA GLU A 6 1.52 13.07 15.43
C GLU A 6 0.98 11.64 15.30
N ALA A 7 1.79 10.67 15.71
CA ALA A 7 1.37 9.29 15.90
C ALA A 7 1.31 8.96 17.39
N ILE A 8 0.26 8.26 17.81
CA ILE A 8 0.09 7.72 19.16
C ILE A 8 0.39 6.23 19.13
N LEU A 9 1.47 5.84 19.79
CA LEU A 9 1.92 4.47 19.89
C LEU A 9 1.42 3.86 21.19
N THR A 10 0.65 2.79 21.09
CA THR A 10 0.00 2.11 22.21
C THR A 10 0.48 0.66 22.29
N PRO A 11 1.02 0.19 23.42
CA PRO A 11 1.43 -1.20 23.57
C PRO A 11 0.21 -2.11 23.74
N TRP A 12 0.29 -3.33 23.20
CA TRP A 12 -0.70 -4.39 23.41
C TRP A 12 0.00 -5.77 23.51
N SER A 13 -0.76 -6.84 23.68
CA SER A 13 -0.19 -8.19 23.92
C SER A 13 0.67 -8.72 22.77
N GLY A 14 0.44 -8.25 21.53
CA GLY A 14 1.14 -8.69 20.33
C GLY A 14 2.21 -7.72 19.81
N GLY A 15 2.45 -6.59 20.47
CA GLY A 15 3.39 -5.58 19.99
C GLY A 15 2.93 -4.15 20.29
N TRP A 16 3.02 -3.30 19.28
CA TRP A 16 2.64 -1.89 19.35
C TRP A 16 1.73 -1.53 18.17
N GLU A 17 0.67 -0.78 18.46
CA GLU A 17 -0.15 -0.11 17.45
C GLU A 17 0.29 1.34 17.35
N ALA A 18 0.33 1.89 16.13
CA ALA A 18 0.59 3.30 15.86
C ALA A 18 -0.61 3.90 15.13
N GLU A 19 -1.27 4.88 15.74
CA GLU A 19 -2.43 5.57 15.20
C GLU A 19 -2.06 7.02 14.84
N PHE A 20 -2.56 7.53 13.70
CA PHE A 20 -2.57 8.95 13.36
C PHE A 20 -4.00 9.49 13.55
N PRO A 21 -4.33 10.12 14.69
CA PRO A 21 -5.72 10.44 15.02
C PRO A 21 -6.38 11.42 14.04
N ASP A 22 -5.63 12.38 13.52
CA ASP A 22 -6.13 13.36 12.54
C ASP A 22 -6.46 12.75 11.17
N LEU A 23 -5.86 11.60 10.87
CA LEU A 23 -6.00 10.91 9.60
C LEU A 23 -6.95 9.71 9.70
N GLY A 24 -7.24 9.23 10.90
CA GLY A 24 -8.09 8.06 11.14
C GLY A 24 -7.48 6.76 10.59
N ILE A 25 -6.15 6.64 10.61
CA ILE A 25 -5.40 5.48 10.11
C ILE A 25 -4.50 4.91 11.19
N CYS A 26 -4.29 3.59 11.16
CA CYS A 26 -3.38 2.91 12.07
C CYS A 26 -2.57 1.81 11.36
N THR A 27 -1.47 1.43 12.00
CA THR A 27 -0.61 0.30 11.64
C THR A 27 -0.05 -0.33 12.92
N GLN A 28 0.71 -1.41 12.80
CA GLN A 28 1.28 -2.12 13.94
C GLN A 28 2.67 -2.65 13.64
N GLY A 29 3.45 -2.89 14.68
CA GLY A 29 4.74 -3.56 14.62
C GLY A 29 5.04 -4.34 15.90
N ASP A 30 5.97 -5.27 15.82
CA ASP A 30 6.29 -6.20 16.91
C ASP A 30 6.98 -5.49 18.09
N THR A 31 7.64 -4.36 17.79
CA THR A 31 8.34 -3.51 18.78
C THR A 31 7.96 -2.05 18.61
N LEU A 32 8.27 -1.22 19.62
CA LEU A 32 8.05 0.22 19.55
C LEU A 32 8.69 0.86 18.30
N PHE A 33 9.94 0.46 18.00
CA PHE A 33 10.68 0.98 16.86
C PHE A 33 10.09 0.48 15.54
N ASP A 34 9.70 -0.79 15.49
CA ASP A 34 9.05 -1.37 14.32
C ASP A 34 7.74 -0.65 14.00
N ALA A 35 6.87 -0.45 15.00
CA ALA A 35 5.64 0.32 14.83
C ALA A 35 5.90 1.77 14.39
N ALA A 36 7.00 2.41 14.85
CA ALA A 36 7.38 3.74 14.41
C ALA A 36 7.83 3.78 12.94
N PHE A 37 8.57 2.77 12.47
CA PHE A 37 8.91 2.63 11.05
C PHE A 37 7.67 2.38 10.20
N MET A 38 6.79 1.47 10.65
CA MET A 38 5.52 1.19 9.99
C MET A 38 4.62 2.43 9.91
N ALA A 39 4.63 3.28 10.94
CA ALA A 39 3.89 4.55 10.95
C ALA A 39 4.44 5.53 9.90
N GLN A 40 5.75 5.59 9.71
CA GLN A 40 6.39 6.45 8.71
C GLN A 40 6.07 6.00 7.28
N ASP A 41 6.06 4.69 7.02
CA ASP A 41 5.62 4.12 5.75
C ASP A 41 4.13 4.39 5.49
N LEU A 42 3.28 4.14 6.48
CA LEU A 42 1.84 4.40 6.41
C LEU A 42 1.56 5.88 6.10
N LEU A 43 2.22 6.81 6.79
CA LEU A 43 2.05 8.25 6.58
C LEU A 43 2.48 8.65 5.17
N THR A 44 3.61 8.11 4.68
CA THR A 44 4.10 8.36 3.32
C THR A 44 3.10 7.89 2.27
N LEU A 45 2.56 6.68 2.43
CA LEU A 45 1.57 6.10 1.53
C LEU A 45 0.27 6.91 1.53
N TRP A 46 -0.26 7.23 2.71
CA TRP A 46 -1.53 7.93 2.82
C TRP A 46 -1.48 9.34 2.22
N ILE A 47 -0.41 10.11 2.52
CA ILE A 47 -0.25 11.46 2.00
C ILE A 47 -0.02 11.45 0.49
N SER A 48 0.86 10.59 -0.03
CA SER A 48 1.13 10.53 -1.47
C SER A 48 -0.13 10.17 -2.26
N GLN A 49 -0.95 9.23 -1.76
CA GLN A 49 -2.24 8.89 -2.34
C GLN A 49 -3.23 10.07 -2.28
N ALA A 50 -3.35 10.74 -1.12
CA ALA A 50 -4.25 11.89 -0.99
C ALA A 50 -3.88 13.02 -1.96
N LEU A 51 -2.58 13.31 -2.13
CA LEU A 51 -2.09 14.29 -3.11
C LEU A 51 -2.39 13.87 -4.54
N ARG A 52 -2.18 12.58 -4.89
CA ARG A 52 -2.47 12.02 -6.21
C ARG A 52 -3.96 12.12 -6.58
N GLU A 53 -4.83 11.90 -5.60
CA GLU A 53 -6.29 11.97 -5.76
C GLU A 53 -6.82 13.40 -5.66
N GLY A 54 -5.97 14.39 -5.35
CA GLY A 54 -6.39 15.78 -5.11
C GLY A 54 -7.27 15.94 -3.86
N ARG A 55 -7.18 15.01 -2.90
CA ARG A 55 -7.89 15.09 -1.62
C ARG A 55 -7.20 16.12 -0.70
N PRO A 56 -7.97 16.92 0.06
CA PRO A 56 -7.40 17.79 1.06
C PRO A 56 -6.76 16.97 2.18
N LEU A 57 -5.62 17.46 2.69
CA LEU A 57 -4.95 16.91 3.86
C LEU A 57 -5.55 17.56 5.13
N PRO A 58 -5.98 16.79 6.14
CA PRO A 58 -6.39 17.32 7.44
C PRO A 58 -5.26 18.14 8.09
N GLU A 59 -5.60 19.18 8.86
CA GLU A 59 -4.58 19.95 9.59
C GLU A 59 -4.03 19.12 10.78
N PRO A 60 -2.71 18.95 10.91
CA PRO A 60 -2.13 18.14 11.99
C PRO A 60 -2.23 18.84 13.35
N ARG A 61 -2.60 18.10 14.39
CA ARG A 61 -2.44 18.47 15.80
C ARG A 61 -1.29 17.68 16.43
N MET A 62 -0.71 18.24 17.50
CA MET A 62 0.48 17.74 18.19
C MET A 62 0.26 17.67 19.71
N ASP A 63 -0.99 17.49 20.13
CA ASP A 63 -1.45 17.53 21.51
C ASP A 63 -2.41 16.38 21.86
N HIS A 64 -2.42 15.30 21.06
CA HIS A 64 -3.26 14.15 21.34
C HIS A 64 -2.80 13.43 22.61
N PRO A 65 -3.74 12.99 23.46
CA PRO A 65 -3.39 12.26 24.66
C PRO A 65 -2.88 10.86 24.32
N ALA A 66 -1.66 10.52 24.78
CA ALA A 66 -1.19 9.15 24.76
C ALA A 66 -1.77 8.38 25.97
N PRO A 67 -2.21 7.11 25.79
CA PRO A 67 -2.68 6.27 26.89
C PRO A 67 -1.53 5.91 27.85
N ALA A 68 -1.87 5.29 28.99
CA ALA A 68 -0.87 4.81 29.94
C ALA A 68 0.15 3.87 29.25
N ASN A 69 1.44 4.16 29.43
CA ASN A 69 2.59 3.52 28.75
C ASN A 69 2.72 3.79 27.25
N GLY A 70 1.78 4.52 26.63
CA GLY A 70 1.88 4.96 25.25
C GLY A 70 2.96 6.02 25.01
N LYS A 71 3.21 6.34 23.75
CA LYS A 71 4.15 7.36 23.30
C LYS A 71 3.50 8.21 22.22
N ALA A 72 3.46 9.52 22.41
CA ALA A 72 3.20 10.45 21.32
C ALA A 72 4.53 10.76 20.61
N ILE A 73 4.58 10.59 19.29
CA ILE A 73 5.76 10.91 18.49
C ILE A 73 5.35 11.75 17.29
N ALA A 74 6.23 12.67 16.88
CA ALA A 74 6.07 13.38 15.62
C ALA A 74 6.73 12.57 14.50
N VAL A 75 5.95 12.24 13.47
CA VAL A 75 6.42 11.50 12.28
C VAL A 75 6.52 12.45 11.11
N ALA A 76 7.73 12.64 10.60
CA ALA A 76 8.01 13.50 9.46
C ALA A 76 8.23 12.66 8.20
N VAL A 77 7.62 13.05 7.09
CA VAL A 77 7.81 12.42 5.79
C VAL A 77 8.10 13.45 4.71
N GLU A 78 8.88 13.04 3.71
CA GLU A 78 9.10 13.80 2.49
C GLU A 78 8.52 13.02 1.31
N CYS A 79 7.39 13.48 0.79
CA CYS A 79 6.66 12.85 -0.31
C CYS A 79 5.84 13.88 -1.11
N ASP A 80 5.29 13.46 -2.23
CA ASP A 80 4.43 14.19 -3.15
C ASP A 80 3.52 13.21 -3.91
N ALA A 81 2.72 13.70 -4.87
CA ALA A 81 1.80 12.89 -5.65
C ALA A 81 2.50 11.80 -6.51
N ASP A 82 3.75 12.06 -6.89
CA ASP A 82 4.58 11.19 -7.73
C ASP A 82 5.45 10.23 -6.88
N THR A 83 5.40 10.34 -5.55
CA THR A 83 6.10 9.42 -4.65
C THR A 83 5.62 8.01 -4.94
N PRO A 84 6.55 7.09 -5.30
CA PRO A 84 6.18 5.71 -5.58
C PRO A 84 5.51 5.11 -4.35
N SER A 85 4.31 4.54 -4.54
CA SER A 85 3.81 3.54 -3.59
C SER A 85 4.75 2.31 -3.67
N LEU A 86 4.48 1.25 -2.92
CA LEU A 86 4.96 -0.08 -3.30
C LEU A 86 4.31 -0.44 -4.65
N THR A 87 4.81 0.18 -5.72
CA THR A 87 4.23 0.21 -7.07
C THR A 87 4.40 -1.11 -7.78
N THR A 88 5.16 -2.02 -7.16
CA THR A 88 5.55 -3.26 -7.78
C THR A 88 5.56 -4.42 -6.79
N MET A 89 5.11 -5.58 -7.24
CA MET A 89 5.13 -6.85 -6.51
C MET A 89 5.79 -7.94 -7.36
N THR A 90 6.17 -9.05 -6.75
CA THR A 90 6.65 -10.22 -7.47
C THR A 90 5.53 -10.86 -8.29
N VAL A 91 5.92 -11.67 -9.28
CA VAL A 91 4.97 -12.50 -10.05
C VAL A 91 4.20 -13.46 -9.13
N GLN A 92 4.81 -13.93 -8.04
CA GLN A 92 4.16 -14.84 -7.10
C GLN A 92 3.10 -14.12 -6.27
N GLU A 93 3.41 -12.95 -5.71
CA GLU A 93 2.43 -12.14 -4.97
C GLU A 93 1.25 -11.74 -5.85
N ALA A 94 1.50 -11.36 -7.11
CA ALA A 94 0.43 -11.08 -8.07
C ALA A 94 -0.45 -12.31 -8.36
N ALA A 95 0.15 -13.50 -8.43
CA ALA A 95 -0.56 -14.75 -8.62
C ALA A 95 -1.45 -15.07 -7.40
N ASP A 96 -0.93 -14.87 -6.20
CA ASP A 96 -1.64 -15.10 -4.94
C ASP A 96 -2.82 -14.13 -4.78
N ILE A 97 -2.64 -12.84 -5.08
CA ILE A 97 -3.71 -11.83 -5.02
C ILE A 97 -4.83 -12.10 -6.02
N LEU A 98 -4.48 -12.51 -7.25
CA LEU A 98 -5.45 -12.73 -8.32
C LEU A 98 -6.06 -14.12 -8.35
N ASP A 99 -5.62 -15.01 -7.46
CA ASP A 99 -5.96 -16.44 -7.43
C ASP A 99 -5.79 -17.12 -8.80
N VAL A 100 -4.60 -16.94 -9.38
CA VAL A 100 -4.23 -17.56 -10.67
C VAL A 100 -2.82 -18.13 -10.62
N SER A 101 -2.45 -18.94 -11.61
CA SER A 101 -1.07 -19.42 -11.71
C SER A 101 -0.09 -18.31 -12.12
N THR A 102 1.18 -18.43 -11.73
CA THR A 102 2.26 -17.55 -12.22
C THR A 102 2.37 -17.56 -13.74
N SER A 103 2.07 -18.67 -14.42
CA SER A 103 1.98 -18.74 -15.88
C SER A 103 0.87 -17.84 -16.45
N ARG A 104 -0.25 -17.69 -15.74
CA ARG A 104 -1.33 -16.77 -16.14
C ARG A 104 -0.88 -15.32 -15.96
N ILE A 105 -0.14 -15.00 -14.91
CA ILE A 105 0.47 -13.67 -14.73
C ILE A 105 1.41 -13.36 -15.90
N HIS A 106 2.29 -14.28 -16.29
CA HIS A 106 3.14 -14.10 -17.46
C HIS A 106 2.38 -13.94 -18.78
N ALA A 107 1.24 -14.62 -18.94
CA ALA A 107 0.35 -14.39 -20.09
C ALA A 107 -0.25 -12.97 -20.04
N MET A 108 -0.72 -12.52 -18.88
CA MET A 108 -1.26 -11.17 -18.71
C MET A 108 -0.22 -10.07 -18.97
N ILE A 109 1.03 -10.27 -18.54
CA ILE A 109 2.15 -9.37 -18.86
C ILE A 109 2.37 -9.31 -20.38
N ARG A 110 2.39 -10.48 -21.04
CA ARG A 110 2.57 -10.58 -22.49
C ARG A 110 1.44 -9.91 -23.26
N ASP A 111 0.21 -10.06 -22.78
CA ASP A 111 -1.01 -9.49 -23.37
C ASP A 111 -1.15 -7.98 -23.05
N GLY A 112 -0.21 -7.40 -22.29
CA GLY A 112 -0.22 -5.98 -21.93
C GLY A 112 -1.25 -5.61 -20.85
N ILE A 113 -1.83 -6.59 -20.18
CA ILE A 113 -2.81 -6.39 -19.09
C ILE A 113 -2.11 -5.92 -17.82
N LEU A 114 -0.92 -6.45 -17.53
CA LEU A 114 -0.11 -6.05 -16.37
C LEU A 114 1.21 -5.45 -16.85
N ARG A 115 1.49 -4.22 -16.46
CA ARG A 115 2.78 -3.57 -16.65
C ARG A 115 3.82 -4.20 -15.75
N THR A 116 5.07 -4.13 -16.20
CA THR A 116 6.23 -4.57 -15.43
C THR A 116 7.27 -3.49 -15.39
N GLU A 117 7.98 -3.38 -14.28
CA GLU A 117 9.11 -2.48 -14.09
C GLU A 117 10.37 -3.27 -13.72
N LYS A 118 11.54 -2.81 -14.19
CA LYS A 118 12.81 -3.38 -13.77
C LYS A 118 13.28 -2.66 -12.51
N VAL A 119 13.28 -3.38 -11.39
CA VAL A 119 13.77 -2.88 -10.10
C VAL A 119 15.02 -3.66 -9.73
N GLY A 120 16.19 -3.00 -9.83
CA GLY A 120 17.49 -3.65 -9.67
C GLY A 120 17.73 -4.76 -10.71
N SER A 121 17.92 -5.99 -10.24
CA SER A 121 18.07 -7.19 -11.08
C SER A 121 16.75 -7.92 -11.39
N ALA A 122 15.66 -7.58 -10.70
CA ALA A 122 14.36 -8.23 -10.83
C ALA A 122 13.44 -7.46 -11.80
N ARG A 123 12.52 -8.20 -12.44
CA ARG A 123 11.34 -7.63 -13.07
C ARG A 123 10.16 -7.84 -12.14
N LEU A 124 9.55 -6.75 -11.71
CA LEU A 124 8.39 -6.74 -10.83
C LEU A 124 7.15 -6.31 -11.61
N VAL A 125 5.98 -6.72 -11.13
CA VAL A 125 4.66 -6.50 -11.71
C VAL A 125 4.03 -5.28 -11.07
N SER A 126 3.39 -4.41 -11.85
CA SER A 126 2.69 -3.23 -11.31
C SER A 126 1.60 -3.64 -10.33
N ALA A 127 1.67 -3.14 -9.09
CA ALA A 127 0.68 -3.39 -8.06
C ALA A 127 -0.68 -2.76 -8.41
N ASP A 128 -0.66 -1.55 -8.98
CA ASP A 128 -1.86 -0.84 -9.44
C ASP A 128 -2.63 -1.67 -10.48
N ASP A 129 -1.95 -2.21 -11.50
CA ASP A 129 -2.62 -3.01 -12.54
C ASP A 129 -3.21 -4.31 -11.98
N VAL A 130 -2.56 -4.91 -10.98
CA VAL A 130 -3.06 -6.11 -10.29
C VAL A 130 -4.33 -5.77 -9.51
N ILE A 131 -4.34 -4.66 -8.77
CA ILE A 131 -5.50 -4.20 -8.00
C ILE A 131 -6.64 -3.81 -8.93
N ASP A 132 -6.38 -3.06 -10.00
CA ASP A 132 -7.37 -2.67 -11.01
C ASP A 132 -7.98 -3.91 -11.68
N TYR A 133 -7.15 -4.90 -12.02
CA TYR A 133 -7.61 -6.14 -12.59
C TYR A 133 -8.45 -6.95 -11.59
N PHE A 134 -8.09 -6.97 -10.30
CA PHE A 134 -8.85 -7.62 -9.23
C PHE A 134 -10.25 -6.99 -9.05
N ASN A 135 -10.32 -5.66 -9.04
CA ASN A 135 -11.55 -4.90 -8.80
C ASN A 135 -12.49 -4.85 -10.03
N SER A 136 -11.99 -5.18 -11.22
CA SER A 136 -12.79 -5.16 -12.45
C SER A 136 -13.75 -6.36 -12.52
N PRO A 137 -15.07 -6.15 -12.67
CA PRO A 137 -16.05 -7.23 -12.74
C PRO A 137 -15.81 -8.13 -13.96
N ARG A 138 -15.75 -9.46 -13.74
CA ARG A 138 -15.52 -10.43 -14.81
C ARG A 138 -16.73 -11.32 -15.02
N THR A 139 -17.22 -11.40 -16.25
CA THR A 139 -18.10 -12.51 -16.66
C THR A 139 -17.28 -13.80 -16.72
N ALA A 140 -17.56 -14.72 -15.80
CA ALA A 140 -17.00 -16.07 -15.85
C ALA A 140 -17.37 -16.74 -17.19
N GLY A 141 -16.38 -17.25 -17.91
CA GLY A 141 -16.62 -17.97 -19.15
C GLY A 141 -15.33 -18.40 -19.85
N ARG A 142 -15.21 -19.70 -20.13
CA ARG A 142 -14.19 -20.22 -21.06
C ARG A 142 -14.45 -19.59 -22.44
N PRO A 143 -13.44 -19.02 -23.13
CA PRO A 143 -13.59 -18.60 -24.51
C PRO A 143 -14.19 -19.74 -25.34
N LYS A 144 -15.35 -19.52 -25.96
CA LYS A 144 -15.97 -20.54 -26.81
C LYS A 144 -15.00 -20.79 -27.96
N LYS A 145 -14.59 -22.05 -28.13
CA LYS A 145 -13.78 -22.48 -29.27
C LYS A 145 -14.54 -22.10 -30.53
N VAL A 146 -14.02 -21.15 -31.30
CA VAL A 146 -14.57 -20.85 -32.63
C VAL A 146 -14.30 -22.09 -33.47
N ALA A 147 -15.36 -22.75 -33.92
CA ALA A 147 -15.24 -23.87 -34.84
C ALA A 147 -14.77 -23.31 -36.19
N THR A 148 -13.56 -23.65 -36.60
CA THR A 148 -13.09 -23.41 -37.96
C THR A 148 -13.88 -24.34 -38.89
N ALA A 149 -14.56 -23.76 -39.88
CA ALA A 149 -15.21 -24.47 -40.97
C ALA A 149 -14.20 -24.91 -42.03
#